data_AF-A0A9P6MC85-F1
#
_entry.id   AF-A0A9P6MC85-F1
#
_cell.length_a   1.000
_cell.length_b   1.000
_cell.length_c   1.000
_cell.angle_alpha   90.00
_cell.angle_beta   90.00
_cell.angle_gamma   90.00
#
_symmetry.space_group_name_H-M   'P 1'
#
loop_
_entity.id
_entity.type
_entity.pdbx_description
1 polymer ?
#
loop_
_entity_poly.entity_id
_entity_poly.type
_entity_poly.pdbx_seq_one_letter_code
_entity_poly.pdbx_strand_id
1 'polypeptide(L)'
;MFANEVTRVAREVGTEGKLGVQAQVQDVRGTWKEITSNVNTMASEILDLKNTINSMVDQLSTFAVEVTRVAREVGTEGKLGGQAEVEDVGGTWKELTENVNTMASNLTTQMRDIADVSTAVAKGDLTKKITVD
;
A
#
# COMPACT_ATOMS: atom_id res chain seq x y z
N MET A 1 16.29 -7.15 34.86
CA MET A 1 17.38 -8.09 35.15
C MET A 1 18.74 -7.37 35.24
N PHE A 2 19.20 -6.67 34.19
CA PHE A 2 20.51 -5.98 34.16
C PHE A 2 20.68 -4.86 35.20
N ALA A 3 19.66 -4.02 35.43
CA ALA A 3 19.73 -2.95 36.44
C ALA A 3 19.95 -3.48 37.88
N ASN A 4 19.41 -4.66 38.19
CA ASN A 4 19.62 -5.31 39.49
C ASN A 4 21.04 -5.84 39.61
N GLU A 5 21.59 -6.36 38.51
CA GLU A 5 22.95 -6.90 38.44
C GLU A 5 24.02 -5.82 38.56
N VAL A 6 23.84 -4.69 37.87
CA VAL A 6 24.71 -3.52 37.98
C VAL A 6 24.70 -2.95 39.41
N THR A 7 23.52 -2.92 40.05
CA THR A 7 23.39 -2.47 41.46
C THR A 7 24.03 -3.44 42.45
N ARG A 8 24.06 -4.74 42.11
CA ARG A 8 24.72 -5.78 42.90
C ARG A 8 26.24 -5.63 42.83
N VAL A 9 26.79 -5.55 41.62
CA VAL A 9 28.24 -5.37 41.39
C VAL A 9 28.75 -4.10 42.07
N ALA A 10 28.02 -2.99 41.98
CA ALA A 10 28.40 -1.72 42.62
C ALA A 10 28.47 -1.80 44.16
N ARG A 11 27.74 -2.73 44.79
CA ARG A 11 27.81 -2.97 46.24
C ARG A 11 28.98 -3.86 46.65
N GLU A 12 29.47 -4.71 45.75
CA GLU A 12 30.55 -5.66 45.99
C GLU A 12 31.96 -5.01 45.94
N VAL A 13 32.12 -3.83 45.34
CA VAL A 13 33.41 -3.11 45.26
C VAL A 13 33.67 -2.24 46.51
N GLY A 14 34.82 -2.44 47.19
CA GLY A 14 35.21 -1.82 48.48
C GLY A 14 35.47 -0.29 48.48
N THR A 15 35.54 0.31 49.68
CA THR A 15 35.27 1.75 50.00
C THR A 15 36.14 2.84 49.37
N GLU A 16 37.40 2.59 49.02
CA GLU A 16 38.32 3.67 48.58
C GLU A 16 38.28 3.96 47.07
N GLY A 17 37.76 3.04 46.25
CA GLY A 17 37.49 3.26 44.81
C GLY A 17 36.03 3.60 44.47
N LYS A 18 35.16 3.71 45.49
CA LYS A 18 33.69 3.74 45.32
C LYS A 18 33.16 4.91 44.52
N LEU A 19 33.71 6.12 44.67
CA LEU A 19 33.16 7.30 43.99
C LEU A 19 33.33 7.23 42.46
N GLY A 20 34.52 6.82 41.98
CA GLY A 20 34.78 6.65 40.55
C GLY A 20 33.99 5.49 39.95
N VAL A 21 33.95 4.35 40.65
CA VAL A 21 33.17 3.16 40.22
C VAL A 21 31.67 3.45 40.22
N GLN A 22 31.15 4.19 41.21
CA GLN A 22 29.74 4.59 41.22
C GLN A 22 29.39 5.53 40.08
N ALA A 23 30.27 6.48 39.73
CA ALA A 23 30.06 7.37 38.59
C ALA A 23 29.97 6.57 37.28
N GLN A 24 30.91 5.64 37.05
CA GLN A 24 30.89 4.75 35.88
C GLN A 24 29.64 3.86 35.85
N VAL A 25 29.19 3.36 37.01
CA VAL A 25 27.97 2.55 37.11
C VAL A 25 26.71 3.38 36.77
N GLN A 26 26.62 4.63 37.21
CA GLN A 26 25.49 5.49 36.87
C GLN A 26 25.49 5.85 35.37
N ASP A 27 26.67 6.08 34.79
CA ASP A 27 26.84 6.32 33.35
C ASP A 27 26.34 5.13 32.53
N VAL A 28 26.84 3.91 32.82
CA VAL A 28 26.39 2.67 32.17
C VAL A 28 24.88 2.46 32.34
N ARG A 29 24.33 2.77 33.51
CA ARG A 29 22.87 2.69 33.75
C ARG A 29 22.10 3.72 32.92
N GLY A 30 22.66 4.92 32.74
CA GLY A 30 22.13 5.97 31.87
C GLY A 30 22.09 5.52 30.42
N THR A 31 23.22 5.09 29.87
CA THR A 31 23.33 4.54 28.52
C THR A 31 22.36 3.37 28.31
N TRP A 32 22.24 2.47 29.27
CA TRP A 32 21.30 1.35 29.16
C TRP A 32 19.83 1.79 29.10
N LYS A 33 19.45 2.83 29.86
CA LYS A 33 18.10 3.40 29.79
C LYS A 33 17.83 4.01 28.41
N GLU A 34 18.80 4.75 27.86
CA GLU A 34 18.69 5.32 26.51
C GLU A 34 18.58 4.23 25.46
N ILE A 35 19.43 3.19 25.51
CA ILE A 35 19.34 2.03 24.62
C ILE A 35 17.96 1.39 24.71
N THR A 36 17.45 1.16 25.91
CA THR A 36 16.12 0.55 26.10
C THR A 36 15.01 1.44 25.52
N SER A 37 15.10 2.76 25.71
CA SER A 37 14.15 3.72 25.14
C SER A 37 14.18 3.68 23.61
N ASN A 38 15.37 3.73 23.02
CA ASN A 38 15.53 3.72 21.56
C ASN A 38 15.01 2.40 20.96
N VAL A 39 15.30 1.27 21.58
CA VAL A 39 14.80 -0.05 21.15
C VAL A 39 13.26 -0.07 21.17
N ASN A 40 12.62 0.50 22.19
CA ASN A 40 11.17 0.58 22.26
C ASN A 40 10.58 1.50 21.18
N THR A 41 11.19 2.65 20.93
CA THR A 41 10.78 3.56 19.84
C THR A 41 10.89 2.89 18.48
N MET A 42 12.03 2.24 18.21
CA MET A 42 12.23 1.49 16.96
C MET A 42 11.20 0.37 16.79
N ALA A 43 10.86 -0.35 17.86
CA ALA A 43 9.83 -1.38 17.81
C ALA A 43 8.45 -0.80 17.44
N SER A 44 8.13 0.40 17.94
CA SER A 44 6.91 1.11 17.56
C SER A 44 6.94 1.54 16.09
N GLU A 45 8.02 2.15 15.63
CA GLU A 45 8.17 2.60 14.24
C GLU A 45 8.10 1.43 13.25
N ILE A 46 8.69 0.29 13.59
CA ILE A 46 8.60 -0.95 12.79
C ILE A 46 7.17 -1.49 12.75
N LEU A 47 6.43 -1.39 13.86
CA LEU A 47 5.02 -1.79 13.90
C LEU A 47 4.17 -0.89 12.98
N ASP A 48 4.39 0.42 13.02
CA ASP A 48 3.68 1.37 12.15
C ASP A 48 4.02 1.14 10.67
N LEU A 49 5.29 0.88 10.36
CA LEU A 49 5.73 0.51 9.02
C LEU A 49 5.07 -0.79 8.55
N LYS A 50 5.04 -1.82 9.40
CA LYS A 50 4.35 -3.09 9.09
C LYS A 50 2.87 -2.85 8.78
N ASN A 51 2.18 -2.06 9.59
CA ASN A 51 0.76 -1.77 9.38
C ASN A 51 0.54 -1.02 8.06
N THR A 52 1.39 -0.05 7.76
CA THR A 52 1.36 0.69 6.50
C THR A 52 1.58 -0.22 5.29
N ILE A 53 2.58 -1.11 5.36
CA ILE A 53 2.86 -2.08 4.30
C ILE A 53 1.70 -3.03 4.10
N ASN A 54 1.12 -3.57 5.18
CA ASN A 54 -0.04 -4.47 5.07
C ASN A 54 -1.23 -3.77 4.40
N SER A 55 -1.52 -2.53 4.78
CA SER A 55 -2.58 -1.74 4.15
C SER A 55 -2.32 -1.55 2.63
N MET A 56 -1.08 -1.23 2.24
CA MET A 56 -0.71 -1.11 0.83
C MET A 56 -0.85 -2.44 0.06
N VAL A 57 -0.51 -3.57 0.70
CA VAL A 57 -0.66 -4.90 0.10
C VAL A 57 -2.13 -5.26 -0.08
N ASP A 58 -2.99 -4.95 0.90
CA ASP A 58 -4.42 -5.20 0.81
C ASP A 58 -5.04 -4.36 -0.32
N GLN A 59 -4.67 -3.08 -0.43
CA GLN A 59 -5.08 -2.20 -1.53
C GLN A 59 -4.64 -2.74 -2.90
N LEU A 60 -3.39 -3.23 -3.01
CA LEU A 60 -2.88 -3.83 -4.25
C LEU A 60 -3.68 -5.09 -4.63
N SER A 61 -4.04 -5.92 -3.66
CA SER A 61 -4.84 -7.12 -3.91
C SER A 61 -6.23 -6.76 -4.45
N THR A 62 -6.89 -5.76 -3.86
CA THR A 62 -8.21 -5.28 -4.33
C THR A 62 -8.10 -4.69 -5.74
N PHE A 63 -7.09 -3.85 -5.99
CA PHE A 63 -6.84 -3.29 -7.32
C PHE A 63 -6.64 -4.38 -8.38
N ALA A 64 -5.82 -5.40 -8.09
CA ALA A 64 -5.54 -6.48 -9.04
C ALA A 64 -6.81 -7.28 -9.40
N VAL A 65 -7.68 -7.53 -8.43
CA VAL A 65 -8.97 -8.20 -8.65
C VAL A 65 -9.86 -7.36 -9.56
N GLU A 66 -10.01 -6.07 -9.28
CA GLU A 66 -10.89 -5.18 -10.04
C GLU A 66 -10.43 -4.97 -11.48
N VAL A 67 -9.13 -4.71 -11.70
CA VAL A 67 -8.59 -4.56 -13.05
C VAL A 67 -8.73 -5.85 -13.84
N THR A 68 -8.47 -7.01 -13.22
CA THR A 68 -8.64 -8.31 -13.88
C THR A 68 -10.10 -8.56 -14.25
N ARG A 69 -11.03 -8.18 -13.37
CA ARG A 69 -12.47 -8.29 -13.60
C ARG A 69 -12.90 -7.44 -14.79
N VAL A 70 -12.55 -6.16 -14.81
CA VAL A 70 -12.92 -5.24 -15.91
C VAL A 70 -12.29 -5.66 -17.23
N ALA A 71 -11.02 -6.05 -17.23
CA ALA A 71 -10.35 -6.52 -18.44
C ALA A 71 -11.05 -7.76 -19.03
N ARG A 72 -11.49 -8.68 -18.17
CA ARG A 72 -12.25 -9.86 -18.60
C ARG A 72 -13.65 -9.49 -19.10
N GLU A 73 -14.40 -8.70 -18.33
CA GLU A 73 -15.77 -8.31 -18.69
C GLU A 73 -15.83 -7.54 -20.01
N VAL A 74 -15.05 -6.46 -20.11
CA VAL A 74 -15.10 -5.55 -21.27
C VAL A 74 -14.30 -6.12 -22.45
N GLY A 75 -13.14 -6.71 -22.19
CA GLY A 75 -12.23 -7.18 -23.23
C GLY A 75 -12.52 -8.57 -23.78
N THR A 76 -13.04 -9.49 -22.95
CA THR A 76 -13.25 -10.89 -23.35
C THR A 76 -14.72 -11.27 -23.44
N GLU A 77 -15.52 -10.91 -22.43
CA GLU A 77 -16.94 -11.29 -22.37
C GLU A 77 -17.84 -10.32 -23.16
N GLY A 78 -17.31 -9.17 -23.58
CA GLY A 78 -18.07 -8.14 -24.31
C GLY A 78 -19.15 -7.47 -23.45
N LYS A 79 -19.05 -7.56 -22.13
CA LYS A 79 -19.90 -6.85 -21.18
C LYS A 79 -19.43 -5.40 -21.09
N LEU A 80 -20.00 -4.57 -21.96
CA LEU A 80 -19.62 -3.18 -22.10
C LEU A 80 -20.16 -2.32 -20.95
N GLY A 81 -19.39 -1.30 -20.55
CA GLY A 81 -19.74 -0.37 -19.48
C GLY A 81 -19.27 -0.78 -18.08
N GLY A 82 -18.53 -1.88 -17.95
CA GLY A 82 -17.87 -2.24 -16.69
C GLY A 82 -16.75 -1.26 -16.33
N GLN A 83 -16.71 -0.82 -15.07
CA GLN A 83 -15.67 0.03 -14.51
C GLN A 83 -15.10 -0.60 -13.25
N ALA A 84 -13.83 -0.33 -12.98
CA ALA A 84 -13.13 -0.75 -11.78
C ALA A 84 -13.44 0.26 -10.68
N GLU A 85 -13.80 -0.24 -9.51
CA GLU A 85 -14.05 0.56 -8.32
C GLU A 85 -13.13 0.06 -7.21
N VAL A 86 -12.14 0.87 -6.85
CA VAL A 86 -11.18 0.55 -5.80
C VAL A 86 -11.31 1.63 -4.74
N GLU A 87 -11.71 1.25 -3.52
CA GLU A 87 -11.81 2.18 -2.39
C GLU A 87 -10.42 2.54 -1.84
N ASP A 88 -10.32 3.72 -1.23
CA ASP A 88 -9.13 4.19 -0.50
C ASP A 88 -7.80 4.24 -1.29
N VAL A 89 -7.84 4.26 -2.62
CA VAL A 89 -6.64 4.44 -3.45
C VAL A 89 -6.31 5.92 -3.68
N GLY A 90 -5.05 6.27 -3.44
CA GLY A 90 -4.46 7.57 -3.75
C GLY A 90 -3.24 7.45 -4.65
N GLY A 91 -2.79 8.58 -5.20
CA GLY A 91 -1.58 8.65 -6.03
C GLY A 91 -1.66 7.79 -7.28
N THR A 92 -0.57 7.09 -7.59
CA THR A 92 -0.42 6.27 -8.81
C THR A 92 -1.51 5.21 -8.98
N TRP A 93 -2.03 4.65 -7.88
CA TRP A 93 -3.07 3.61 -7.95
C TRP A 93 -4.41 4.14 -8.43
N LYS A 94 -4.76 5.35 -8.00
CA LYS A 94 -5.96 6.04 -8.48
C LYS A 94 -5.82 6.34 -9.97
N GLU A 95 -4.68 6.87 -10.39
CA GLU A 95 -4.39 7.17 -11.80
C GLU A 95 -4.48 5.91 -12.68
N LEU A 96 -3.93 4.78 -12.23
CA LEU A 96 -4.05 3.51 -12.95
C LEU A 96 -5.50 3.02 -13.07
N THR A 97 -6.30 3.17 -12.01
CA THR A 97 -7.72 2.82 -12.01
C THR A 97 -8.50 3.69 -13.01
N GLU A 98 -8.24 4.99 -13.01
CA GLU A 98 -8.84 5.95 -13.96
C GLU A 98 -8.45 5.66 -15.42
N ASN A 99 -7.20 5.27 -15.66
CA ASN A 99 -6.72 4.87 -16.98
C ASN A 99 -7.42 3.59 -17.48
N VAL A 100 -7.56 2.57 -16.63
CA VAL A 100 -8.32 1.34 -16.96
C VAL A 100 -9.78 1.67 -17.28
N ASN A 101 -10.41 2.54 -16.49
CA ASN A 101 -11.79 2.97 -16.72
C ASN A 101 -11.96 3.75 -18.01
N THR A 102 -10.99 4.61 -18.35
CA THR A 102 -10.97 5.35 -19.62
C THR A 102 -10.88 4.38 -20.80
N MET A 103 -9.98 3.39 -20.73
CA MET A 103 -9.85 2.36 -21.75
C MET A 103 -11.14 1.54 -21.91
N ALA A 104 -11.75 1.10 -20.80
CA ALA A 104 -13.00 0.36 -20.81
C ALA A 104 -14.17 1.16 -21.40
N SER A 105 -14.25 2.46 -21.08
CA SER A 105 -15.24 3.38 -21.64
C SER A 105 -15.05 3.56 -23.15
N ASN A 106 -13.81 3.79 -23.59
CA ASN A 106 -13.50 3.96 -25.01
C ASN A 106 -13.85 2.69 -25.82
N LEU A 107 -13.49 1.50 -25.32
CA LEU A 107 -13.88 0.23 -25.94
C LEU A 107 -15.40 0.06 -26.02
N THR A 108 -16.12 0.44 -24.95
CA THR A 108 -17.58 0.39 -24.90
C THR A 108 -18.22 1.27 -25.97
N THR A 109 -17.75 2.52 -26.10
CA THR A 109 -18.26 3.45 -27.11
C THR A 109 -17.98 2.93 -28.52
N GLN A 110 -16.74 2.55 -28.80
CA GLN A 110 -16.34 2.04 -30.12
C GLN A 110 -17.15 0.80 -30.53
N MET A 111 -17.39 -0.14 -29.61
CA MET A 111 -18.19 -1.33 -29.90
C MET A 111 -19.68 -1.02 -30.14
N ARG A 112 -20.25 -0.03 -29.45
CA ARG A 112 -21.62 0.43 -29.71
C ARG A 112 -21.74 1.10 -31.08
N ASP A 113 -20.77 1.94 -31.45
CA ASP A 113 -20.75 2.58 -32.77
C ASP A 113 -20.68 1.53 -33.90
N ILE A 114 -19.87 0.49 -33.72
CA ILE A 114 -19.80 -0.64 -34.65
C ILE A 114 -21.15 -1.38 -34.75
N ALA A 115 -21.82 -1.61 -33.61
CA ALA A 115 -23.12 -2.26 -33.59
C ALA A 115 -24.21 -1.43 -34.30
N ASP A 116 -24.20 -0.11 -34.13
CA ASP A 116 -25.12 0.81 -34.78
C ASP A 116 -24.90 0.86 -36.29
N VAL A 117 -23.64 0.96 -36.73
CA VAL A 117 -23.29 0.90 -38.16
C VAL A 117 -23.67 -0.44 -38.76
N SER A 118 -23.41 -1.55 -38.07
CA SER A 118 -23.80 -2.89 -38.55
C SER A 118 -25.32 -3.03 -38.69
N THR A 119 -26.08 -2.45 -37.75
CA THR A 119 -27.54 -2.40 -37.81
C THR A 119 -28.05 -1.54 -38.97
N ALA A 120 -27.42 -0.41 -39.26
CA ALA A 120 -27.77 0.44 -40.39
C ALA A 120 -27.51 -0.26 -41.73
N VAL A 121 -26.35 -0.91 -41.86
CA VAL A 121 -25.99 -1.71 -43.05
C VAL A 121 -26.99 -2.85 -43.26
N ALA A 122 -27.38 -3.56 -42.19
CA ALA A 122 -28.39 -4.62 -42.28
C ALA A 122 -29.78 -4.10 -42.72
N LYS A 123 -30.09 -2.82 -42.47
CA LYS A 123 -31.29 -2.13 -42.94
C LYS A 123 -31.13 -1.50 -44.32
N GLY A 124 -29.98 -1.65 -44.96
CA GLY A 124 -29.67 -1.12 -46.29
C GLY A 124 -29.14 0.33 -46.31
N ASP A 125 -28.87 0.94 -45.15
CA ASP A 125 -28.28 2.27 -45.06
C ASP A 125 -26.75 2.18 -44.98
N LEU A 126 -26.09 2.45 -46.12
CA LEU A 126 -24.63 2.48 -46.26
C LEU A 126 -24.02 3.86 -45.98
N THR A 127 -24.83 4.84 -45.59
CA THR A 127 -24.34 6.22 -45.34
C THR A 127 -23.69 6.38 -43.97
N LYS A 128 -23.94 5.44 -43.04
CA LYS A 128 -23.34 5.42 -41.69
C LYS A 128 -21.89 4.95 -41.73
N LYS A 129 -21.04 5.62 -40.95
CA LYS A 129 -19.61 5.31 -40.81
C LYS A 129 -19.25 5.19 -39.34
N ILE A 130 -18.26 4.35 -39.06
CA ILE A 130 -17.60 4.29 -37.75
C ILE A 130 -16.70 5.52 -37.66
N THR A 131 -16.88 6.33 -36.63
CA THR A 131 -15.97 7.45 -36.31
C THR A 131 -15.11 7.01 -35.14
N VAL A 132 -13.80 7.24 -35.22
CA VAL A 132 -12.86 6.98 -34.13
C VAL A 132 -12.19 8.31 -33.83
N ASP A 133 -12.45 8.85 -32.63
CA ASP A 133 -11.78 10.05 -32.10
C ASP A 133 -10.70 9.66 -31.08
#